data_AF-A0A953ES43-F1
#
_entry.id   AF-A0A953ES43-F1
#
_cell.length_a   1.000
_cell.length_b   1.000
_cell.length_c   1.000
_cell.angle_alpha   90.00
_cell.angle_beta   90.00
_cell.angle_gamma   90.00
#
_symmetry.space_group_name_H-M   'P 1'
#
loop_
_entity.id
_entity.type
_entity.pdbx_description
1 polymer ?
#
loop_
_entity_poly.entity_id
_entity_poly.type
_entity_poly.pdbx_seq_one_letter_code
_entity_poly.pdbx_strand_id
1 'polypeptide(L)'
;MTDGPAIAFYWRPGCGFCARLHHALDRLGIVVRHHNIWEDADAAATVRSIARGNETVPTVVVGPVGLVNPSPAQVVEAVRAHAPDLLPDSLRIPAVSEEVDAPPAADD
;
A
#
# COMPACT_ATOMS: atom_id res chain seq x y z
N MET A 1 12.36 16.23 8.35
CA MET A 1 11.86 15.83 7.02
C MET A 1 10.69 14.91 7.27
N THR A 2 9.48 15.44 7.22
CA THR A 2 8.27 14.66 7.51
C THR A 2 8.02 13.79 6.29
N ASP A 3 8.48 12.54 6.36
CA ASP A 3 7.97 11.51 5.46
C ASP A 3 6.48 11.39 5.81
N GLY A 4 5.62 11.85 4.89
CA GLY A 4 4.20 11.64 5.04
C GLY A 4 3.89 10.14 5.12
N PRO A 5 2.69 9.75 5.54
CA PRO A 5 2.28 8.35 5.46
C PRO A 5 2.43 7.88 4.00
N ALA A 6 3.39 7.01 3.72
CA ALA A 6 3.69 6.51 2.39
C ALA A 6 3.90 5.00 2.43
N ILE A 7 3.42 4.30 1.41
CA ILE A 7 3.64 2.87 1.22
C ILE A 7 5.04 2.68 0.64
N ALA A 8 5.97 2.07 1.37
CA ALA A 8 7.33 1.87 0.88
C ALA A 8 7.39 0.64 -0.03
N PHE A 9 7.95 0.81 -1.22
CA PHE A 9 8.10 -0.21 -2.26
C PHE A 9 9.58 -0.42 -2.56
N TYR A 10 10.11 -1.54 -2.11
CA TYR A 10 11.51 -1.92 -2.28
C TYR A 10 11.70 -2.71 -3.57
N TRP A 11 12.62 -2.26 -4.42
CA TRP A 11 12.83 -2.79 -5.76
C TRP A 11 14.31 -2.76 -6.15
N ARG A 12 14.63 -3.36 -7.30
CA ARG A 12 15.95 -3.26 -7.94
C ARG A 12 15.83 -3.22 -9.48
N PRO A 13 16.81 -2.66 -10.20
CA PRO A 13 16.85 -2.66 -11.66
C PRO A 13 16.70 -4.07 -12.26
N GLY A 14 15.96 -4.18 -13.36
CA GLY A 14 15.73 -5.45 -14.07
C GLY A 14 14.75 -6.42 -13.40
N CYS A 15 14.12 -6.05 -12.28
CA CYS A 15 13.14 -6.90 -11.59
C CYS A 15 11.77 -6.90 -12.31
N GLY A 16 11.48 -7.94 -13.10
CA GLY A 16 10.19 -8.09 -13.78
C GLY A 16 8.97 -8.19 -12.86
N PHE A 17 9.12 -8.83 -11.68
CA PHE A 17 8.05 -8.88 -10.67
C PHE A 17 7.74 -7.51 -10.08
N CYS A 18 8.76 -6.69 -9.87
CA CYS A 18 8.62 -5.33 -9.36
C CYS A 18 7.86 -4.46 -10.36
N ALA A 19 8.22 -4.53 -11.65
CA ALA A 19 7.49 -3.82 -12.71
C ALA A 19 6.02 -4.26 -12.79
N ARG A 20 5.75 -5.57 -12.70
CA ARG A 20 4.39 -6.11 -12.74
C ARG A 20 3.54 -5.64 -11.56
N LEU A 21 4.08 -5.72 -10.35
CA LEU A 21 3.37 -5.29 -9.15
C LEU A 21 3.12 -3.78 -9.17
N HIS A 22 4.16 -2.98 -9.47
CA HIS A 22 4.02 -1.53 -9.54
C HIS A 22 2.94 -1.11 -10.55
N HIS A 23 2.94 -1.67 -11.76
CA HIS A 23 1.92 -1.36 -12.75
C HIS A 23 0.50 -1.72 -12.29
N ALA A 24 0.33 -2.81 -11.54
CA ALA A 24 -0.96 -3.18 -10.98
C ALA A 24 -1.43 -2.20 -9.88
N LEU A 25 -0.51 -1.76 -9.01
CA LEU A 25 -0.81 -0.78 -7.97
C LEU A 25 -1.14 0.60 -8.55
N ASP A 26 -0.43 1.01 -9.59
CA ASP A 26 -0.69 2.26 -10.32
C ASP A 26 -2.10 2.29 -10.92
N ARG A 27 -2.53 1.19 -11.59
CA ARG A 27 -3.91 1.07 -12.09
C ARG A 27 -4.98 1.05 -11.01
N LEU A 28 -4.61 0.67 -9.80
CA LEU A 28 -5.49 0.68 -8.63
C LEU A 28 -5.53 2.05 -7.95
N GLY A 29 -4.69 3.01 -8.36
CA GLY A 29 -4.56 4.33 -7.73
C GLY A 29 -3.76 4.32 -6.44
N ILE A 30 -2.99 3.26 -6.18
CA ILE A 30 -2.15 3.14 -4.98
C ILE A 30 -0.80 3.80 -5.25
N VAL A 31 -0.56 4.91 -4.57
CA VAL A 31 0.71 5.65 -4.64
C VAL A 31 1.71 5.00 -3.68
N VAL A 32 2.90 4.67 -4.20
CA VAL A 32 3.99 4.06 -3.42
C VAL A 32 5.27 4.88 -3.54
N ARG A 33 6.09 4.86 -2.49
CA ARG A 33 7.44 5.43 -2.46
C ARG A 33 8.45 4.37 -2.81
N HIS A 34 9.26 4.62 -3.84
CA HIS A 34 10.24 3.66 -4.33
C HIS A 34 11.57 3.74 -3.57
N HIS A 35 12.09 2.59 -3.16
CA HIS A 35 13.40 2.43 -2.53
C HIS A 35 14.23 1.40 -3.31
N ASN A 36 15.31 1.83 -3.94
CA ASN A 36 16.18 0.95 -4.70
C ASN A 36 17.22 0.30 -3.76
N ILE A 37 17.11 -1.01 -3.56
CA ILE A 37 17.98 -1.72 -2.61
C ILE A 37 19.43 -1.87 -3.09
N TRP A 38 19.72 -1.57 -4.37
CA TRP A 38 21.11 -1.56 -4.87
C TRP A 38 21.83 -0.25 -4.59
N GLU A 39 21.08 0.85 -4.47
CA GLU A 39 21.64 2.20 -4.28
C GLU A 39 21.57 2.63 -2.82
N ASP A 40 20.64 2.07 -2.05
CA ASP A 40 20.39 2.39 -0.66
C ASP A 40 20.64 1.16 0.23
N ALA A 41 21.71 1.22 1.02
CA ALA A 41 22.10 0.15 1.93
C ALA A 41 21.09 -0.04 3.09
N ASP A 42 20.41 1.03 3.52
CA ASP A 42 19.38 0.97 4.56
C ASP A 42 18.10 0.33 4.02
N ALA A 43 17.76 0.59 2.75
CA ALA A 43 16.70 -0.11 2.05
C ALA A 43 17.00 -1.62 1.92
N ALA A 44 18.23 -1.98 1.58
CA ALA A 44 18.65 -3.39 1.54
C ALA A 44 18.57 -4.05 2.93
N ALA A 45 19.03 -3.37 3.98
CA ALA A 45 18.94 -3.84 5.35
C ALA A 45 17.49 -4.07 5.79
N THR A 46 16.59 -3.15 5.43
CA THR A 46 15.15 -3.27 5.70
C THR A 46 14.58 -4.51 5.04
N VAL A 47 14.86 -4.73 3.74
CA VAL A 47 14.40 -5.93 3.02
C VAL A 47 14.94 -7.20 3.67
N ARG A 48 16.22 -7.25 4.04
CA ARG A 48 16.79 -8.43 4.72
C ARG A 48 16.10 -8.71 6.06
N SER A 49 15.71 -7.68 6.82
CA SER A 49 14.99 -7.88 8.08
C SER A 49 13.61 -8.53 7.86
N ILE A 50 12.92 -8.17 6.77
CA ILE A 50 11.57 -8.65 6.44
C ILE A 50 11.62 -10.02 5.74
N ALA A 51 12.58 -10.21 4.83
CA ALA A 51 12.70 -11.38 3.97
C ALA A 51 13.66 -12.45 4.52
N ARG A 52 13.73 -12.59 5.85
CA ARG A 52 14.51 -13.64 6.55
C ARG A 52 15.98 -13.67 6.15
N GLY A 53 16.60 -12.49 6.05
CA GLY A 53 18.00 -12.30 5.66
C GLY A 53 18.22 -12.17 4.15
N ASN A 54 17.20 -12.37 3.31
CA ASN A 54 17.34 -12.29 1.85
C ASN A 54 17.02 -10.89 1.31
N GLU A 55 17.52 -10.60 0.10
CA GLU A 55 17.18 -9.39 -0.66
C GLU A 55 16.05 -9.64 -1.66
N THR A 56 14.96 -10.24 -1.18
CA THR A 56 13.82 -10.57 -2.04
C THR A 56 13.00 -9.32 -2.34
N VAL A 57 12.84 -9.02 -3.62
CA VAL A 57 12.00 -7.92 -4.12
C VAL A 57 11.01 -8.45 -5.17
N PRO A 58 9.83 -7.82 -5.34
CA PRO A 58 9.36 -6.64 -4.62
C PRO A 58 9.06 -6.92 -3.15
N THR A 59 9.47 -6.03 -2.25
CA THR A 59 9.02 -6.03 -0.84
C THR A 59 8.25 -4.74 -0.61
N VAL A 60 7.11 -4.82 0.08
CA VAL A 60 6.24 -3.66 0.33
C VAL A 60 6.05 -3.50 1.83
N VAL A 61 6.16 -2.28 2.33
CA VAL A 61 5.87 -1.95 3.73
C VAL A 61 4.68 -0.99 3.78
N VAL A 62 3.68 -1.38 4.56
CA VAL A 62 2.47 -0.59 4.83
C VAL A 62 2.33 -0.47 6.34
N GLY A 63 2.62 0.72 6.88
CA GLY A 63 2.66 0.91 8.33
C GLY A 63 3.59 -0.11 9.01
N PRO A 64 3.11 -0.92 9.98
CA PRO A 64 3.92 -1.91 10.67
C PRO A 64 4.11 -3.23 9.89
N VAL A 65 3.46 -3.40 8.72
CA VAL A 65 3.43 -4.68 8.00
C VAL A 65 4.38 -4.68 6.81
N GLY A 66 5.29 -5.65 6.79
CA GLY A 66 6.16 -5.96 5.66
C GLY A 66 5.69 -7.18 4.89
N LEU A 67 5.54 -7.04 3.57
CA LEU A 67 5.08 -8.09 2.65
C LEU A 67 6.19 -8.41 1.64
N VAL A 68 6.56 -9.70 1.55
CA VAL A 68 7.59 -10.17 0.61
C VAL A 68 6.94 -10.75 -0.64
N ASN A 69 7.29 -10.20 -1.80
CA ASN A 69 6.72 -10.52 -3.11
C ASN A 69 5.18 -10.65 -3.12
N PRO A 70 4.44 -9.62 -2.63
CA PRO A 70 2.99 -9.72 -2.53
C PRO A 70 2.29 -9.62 -3.88
N SER A 71 1.06 -10.13 -3.92
CA SER A 71 0.09 -9.81 -4.95
C SER A 71 -0.50 -8.40 -4.73
N PRO A 72 -1.09 -7.76 -5.77
CA PRO A 72 -1.74 -6.46 -5.63
C PRO A 72 -2.86 -6.46 -4.58
N ALA A 73 -3.65 -7.54 -4.51
CA ALA A 73 -4.72 -7.68 -3.52
C ALA A 73 -4.19 -7.70 -2.08
N GLN A 74 -3.05 -8.37 -1.83
CA GLN A 74 -2.43 -8.36 -0.49
C GLN A 74 -1.96 -6.95 -0.09
N VAL A 75 -1.48 -6.15 -1.04
CA VAL A 75 -1.12 -4.76 -0.78
C VAL A 75 -2.38 -3.95 -0.45
N VAL A 76 -3.45 -4.07 -1.25
CA VAL A 76 -4.73 -3.38 -0.99
C VAL A 76 -5.25 -3.69 0.42
N GLU A 77 -5.28 -4.97 0.81
CA GLU A 77 -5.76 -5.39 2.12
C GLU A 77 -4.87 -4.87 3.26
N ALA A 78 -3.54 -4.86 3.08
CA ALA A 78 -2.63 -4.26 4.05
C ALA A 78 -2.86 -2.75 4.20
N VAL A 79 -3.08 -2.03 3.08
CA VAL A 79 -3.39 -0.59 3.11
C VAL A 79 -4.73 -0.37 3.80
N ARG A 80 -5.75 -1.17 3.50
CA ARG A 80 -7.06 -1.10 4.18
C ARG A 80 -6.93 -1.25 5.70
N ALA A 81 -6.12 -2.20 6.16
CA ALA A 81 -5.98 -2.52 7.56
C ALA A 81 -5.07 -1.54 8.34
N HIS A 82 -4.02 -1.00 7.69
CA HIS A 82 -2.94 -0.30 8.39
C HIS A 82 -2.73 1.16 7.95
N ALA A 83 -3.27 1.56 6.81
CA ALA A 83 -3.16 2.91 6.28
C ALA A 83 -4.40 3.28 5.44
N PRO A 84 -5.63 3.22 6.00
CA PRO A 84 -6.86 3.42 5.24
C PRO A 84 -6.94 4.79 4.57
N ASP A 85 -6.28 5.81 5.12
CA ASP A 85 -6.18 7.15 4.53
C ASP A 85 -5.40 7.17 3.21
N LEU A 86 -4.58 6.15 2.95
CA LEU A 86 -3.84 5.97 1.69
C LEU A 86 -4.58 5.12 0.66
N LEU A 87 -5.78 4.61 0.99
CA LEU A 87 -6.62 3.98 -0.01
C LEU A 87 -7.25 5.05 -0.91
N PRO A 88 -7.21 4.85 -2.24
CA PRO A 88 -7.99 5.68 -3.16
C PRO A 88 -9.48 5.47 -2.92
N ASP A 89 -10.28 6.50 -3.21
CA ASP A 89 -11.73 6.51 -2.96
C ASP A 89 -12.45 5.32 -3.62
N SER A 90 -11.98 4.91 -4.80
CA SER A 90 -12.50 3.76 -5.55
C SER A 90 -12.35 2.41 -4.83
N LEU A 91 -11.41 2.31 -3.88
CA LEU A 91 -11.14 1.10 -3.09
C LEU A 91 -11.57 1.24 -1.64
N ARG A 92 -12.01 2.42 -1.21
CA ARG A 92 -12.59 2.62 0.11
C ARG A 92 -13.98 1.95 0.08
N ILE A 93 -14.20 0.99 0.98
CA ILE A 93 -15.59 0.51 1.18
C ILE A 93 -16.32 1.74 1.71
N PRO A 94 -17.47 2.14 1.12
CA PRO A 94 -18.25 3.20 1.75
C PRO A 94 -18.52 2.74 3.17
N ALA A 95 -18.07 3.55 4.15
CA ALA A 95 -18.57 3.39 5.50
C ALA A 95 -20.08 3.25 5.38
N VAL A 96 -20.65 2.24 6.04
CA VAL A 96 -22.10 2.04 6.08
C VAL A 96 -22.73 3.43 6.22
N SER A 97 -23.63 3.79 5.31
CA SER A 97 -24.30 5.08 5.33
C SER A 97 -24.86 5.27 6.74
N GLU A 98 -24.26 6.15 7.53
CA GLU A 98 -24.95 6.72 8.67
C GLU A 98 -26.01 7.64 8.05
N GLU A 99 -27.22 7.10 8.07
CA GLU A 99 -28.52 7.72 7.80
C GLU A 99 -28.60 9.14 8.37
N VAL A 100 -29.02 10.10 7.55
CA VAL A 100 -29.71 11.28 8.07
C VAL A 100 -31.17 11.16 7.65
N ASP A 101 -31.90 10.49 8.54
CA ASP A 101 -33.34 10.61 8.71
C ASP A 101 -33.70 12.10 8.88
N ALA A 102 -34.55 12.60 7.99
CA ALA A 102 -35.43 13.70 8.29
C ALA A 102 -36.87 13.18 8.10
N PRO A 103 -37.75 13.33 9.11
CA PRO A 103 -39.04 12.66 9.12
C PRO A 103 -39.98 13.19 8.02
N PRO A 104 -40.98 12.41 7.58
CA PRO A 104 -42.05 12.94 6.76
C PRO A 104 -42.90 13.89 7.61
N ALA A 105 -42.84 15.19 7.33
CA ALA A 105 -43.89 16.09 7.78
C ALA A 105 -45.13 15.84 6.91
N ALA A 106 -46.14 15.21 7.52
CA ALA A 106 -47.50 15.03 7.00
C ALA A 106 -48.40 16.23 7.31
N ASP A 107 -49.48 16.35 6.51
CA ASP A 107 -50.70 17.18 6.60
C ASP A 107 -50.54 18.71 6.60
N ASP A 108 -51.21 19.50 5.74
CA ASP A 108 -52.66 19.55 5.37
C ASP A 108 -52.87 19.95 3.89
#